data_AF-A0A7W9XKJ1-F1
#
_entry.id   AF-A0A7W9XKJ1-F1
#
_cell.length_a   1.000
_cell.length_b   1.000
_cell.length_c   1.000
_cell.angle_alpha   90.00
_cell.angle_beta   90.00
_cell.angle_gamma   90.00
#
_symmetry.space_group_name_H-M   'P 1'
#
loop_
_entity.id
_entity.type
_entity.pdbx_description
1 polymer ?
#
loop_
_entity_poly.entity_id
_entity_poly.type
_entity_poly.pdbx_seq_one_letter_code
_entity_poly.pdbx_strand_id
1 'polypeptide(L)'
;MALIKLAYKQIIDASAQSEFEKNVFHASYQEFLLKNQTYNPDRKFKTFTALKAHDGRANSLHYKLGFAVGHFIETLNHKIPALTDNLGKAISFETTQFELIESNIDDISAHKVAIIYATDTLTLINQLAEFMILAEGDVSGKNTADTFILKMQYNLSVISYQEVEEPAPMVLNGRQYN
;
A
#
# COMPACT_ATOMS: atom_id res chain seq x y z
N MET A 1 -6.79 19.85 -12.69
CA MET A 1 -6.64 18.39 -12.42
C MET A 1 -5.43 18.19 -11.51
N ALA A 2 -5.15 16.97 -11.07
CA ALA A 2 -3.92 16.70 -10.31
C ALA A 2 -3.30 15.35 -10.69
N LEU A 3 -1.99 15.22 -10.55
CA LEU A 3 -1.31 13.94 -10.51
C LEU A 3 -1.23 13.47 -9.07
N ILE A 4 -1.62 12.23 -8.83
CA ILE A 4 -1.64 11.64 -7.49
C ILE A 4 -0.98 10.26 -7.49
N LYS A 5 -0.55 9.84 -6.31
CA LYS A 5 -0.29 8.42 -6.01
C LYS A 5 -1.18 8.00 -4.84
N LEU A 6 -1.74 6.80 -4.93
CA LEU A 6 -2.55 6.22 -3.88
C LEU A 6 -1.75 5.16 -3.13
N ALA A 7 -2.02 5.01 -1.84
CA ALA A 7 -1.56 3.87 -1.05
C ALA A 7 -2.74 3.15 -0.40
N TYR A 8 -2.72 1.83 -0.46
CA TYR A 8 -3.70 0.97 0.21
C TYR A 8 -3.01 0.08 1.24
N LYS A 9 -3.46 0.13 2.50
CA LYS A 9 -2.93 -0.68 3.60
C LYS A 9 -3.80 -1.91 3.86
N GLN A 10 -3.31 -3.08 3.47
CA GLN A 10 -3.93 -4.36 3.85
C GLN A 10 -3.34 -4.81 5.19
N ILE A 11 -4.20 -5.00 6.20
CA ILE A 11 -3.81 -5.59 7.48
C ILE A 11 -4.08 -7.09 7.43
N ILE A 12 -3.10 -7.88 7.85
CA ILE A 12 -3.18 -9.35 7.92
C ILE A 12 -2.93 -9.76 9.37
N ASP A 13 -3.87 -10.51 9.93
CA ASP A 13 -3.81 -11.03 11.30
C ASP A 13 -4.44 -12.43 11.38
N ALA A 14 -4.70 -12.92 12.58
CA ALA A 14 -5.27 -14.25 12.83
C ALA A 14 -6.62 -14.50 12.13
N SER A 15 -7.30 -13.46 11.64
CA SER A 15 -8.53 -13.57 10.86
C SER A 15 -8.33 -13.81 9.36
N ALA A 16 -7.08 -13.96 8.89
CA ALA A 16 -6.74 -14.22 7.48
C ALA A 16 -7.60 -15.32 6.84
N GLN A 17 -8.26 -15.00 5.72
CA GLN A 17 -9.20 -15.90 5.05
C GLN A 17 -8.63 -16.47 3.76
N SER A 18 -8.03 -15.61 2.92
CA SER A 18 -7.48 -16.01 1.64
C SER A 18 -6.20 -16.85 1.80
N GLU A 19 -5.89 -17.66 0.80
CA GLU A 19 -4.63 -18.43 0.78
C GLU A 19 -3.41 -17.51 0.83
N PHE A 20 -3.44 -16.42 0.07
CA PHE A 20 -2.40 -15.37 0.12
C PHE A 20 -2.20 -14.84 1.54
N GLU A 21 -3.27 -14.41 2.22
CA GLU A 21 -3.16 -13.86 3.58
C GLU A 21 -2.64 -14.88 4.57
N LYS A 22 -3.13 -16.13 4.50
CA LYS A 22 -2.68 -17.22 5.38
C LYS A 22 -1.19 -17.51 5.17
N ASN A 23 -0.74 -17.55 3.92
CA ASN A 23 0.66 -17.78 3.58
C ASN A 23 1.56 -16.65 4.09
N VAL A 24 1.16 -15.39 3.87
CA VAL A 24 1.88 -14.23 4.40
C VAL A 24 1.93 -14.26 5.92
N PHE A 25 0.79 -14.49 6.58
CA PHE A 25 0.66 -14.54 8.04
C PHE A 25 1.59 -15.61 8.65
N HIS A 26 1.54 -16.84 8.13
CA HIS A 26 2.36 -17.93 8.65
C HIS A 26 3.86 -17.72 8.38
N ALA A 27 4.23 -17.35 7.15
CA ALA A 27 5.64 -17.17 6.81
C ALA A 27 6.28 -16.00 7.57
N SER A 28 5.59 -14.87 7.68
CA SER A 28 6.09 -13.72 8.45
C SER A 28 6.17 -14.00 9.95
N TYR A 29 5.26 -14.81 10.50
CA TYR A 29 5.37 -15.26 11.90
C TYR A 29 6.56 -16.19 12.13
N GLN A 30 6.80 -17.17 11.26
CA GLN A 30 7.97 -18.06 11.38
C GLN A 30 9.27 -17.27 11.29
N GLU A 31 9.34 -16.31 10.35
CA GLU A 31 10.50 -15.44 10.22
C GLU A 31 10.66 -14.53 11.44
N PHE A 32 9.56 -14.02 12.02
CA PHE A 32 9.59 -13.30 13.29
C PHE A 32 10.24 -14.13 14.39
N LEU A 33 9.76 -15.37 14.61
CA LEU A 33 10.30 -16.24 15.65
C LEU A 33 11.81 -16.47 15.48
N LEU A 34 12.26 -16.71 14.25
CA LEU A 34 13.66 -16.93 13.92
C LEU A 34 14.50 -15.66 14.18
N LYS A 35 14.09 -14.52 13.62
CA LYS A 35 14.88 -13.28 13.66
C LYS A 35 14.80 -12.56 15.00
N ASN A 36 13.76 -12.76 15.81
CA ASN A 36 13.69 -12.15 17.14
C ASN A 36 14.83 -12.63 18.05
N GLN A 37 15.33 -13.87 17.88
CA GLN A 37 16.37 -14.46 18.74
C GLN A 37 17.66 -13.64 18.74
N THR A 38 17.99 -12.97 17.63
CA THR A 38 19.16 -12.08 17.54
C THR A 38 19.09 -10.90 18.50
N TYR A 39 17.88 -10.43 18.82
CA TYR A 39 17.64 -9.28 19.70
C TYR A 39 17.17 -9.70 21.10
N ASN A 40 16.78 -10.97 21.26
CA ASN A 40 16.11 -11.51 22.44
C ASN A 40 16.54 -12.97 22.73
N PRO A 41 17.85 -13.24 22.92
CA PRO A 41 18.36 -14.60 23.07
C PRO A 41 17.75 -15.32 24.28
N ASP A 42 17.52 -14.61 25.37
CA ASP A 42 16.94 -15.15 26.60
C ASP A 42 15.40 -15.18 26.60
N ARG A 43 14.76 -14.81 25.48
CA ARG A 43 13.29 -14.74 25.33
C ARG A 43 12.59 -13.89 26.40
N LYS A 44 13.28 -12.87 26.92
CA LYS A 44 12.80 -11.96 27.98
C LYS A 44 11.64 -11.09 27.50
N PHE A 45 11.68 -10.63 26.25
CA PHE A 45 10.65 -9.77 25.67
C PHE A 45 9.67 -10.60 24.85
N LYS A 46 8.41 -10.64 25.24
CA LYS A 46 7.41 -11.50 24.58
C LYS A 46 6.83 -10.87 23.31
N THR A 47 6.62 -9.56 23.34
CA THR A 47 6.00 -8.80 22.25
C THR A 47 7.03 -8.08 21.40
N PHE A 48 6.73 -7.82 20.12
CA PHE A 48 7.55 -6.97 19.27
C PHE A 48 7.68 -5.55 19.85
N THR A 49 6.60 -4.97 20.39
CA THR A 49 6.66 -3.65 21.02
C THR A 49 7.68 -3.59 22.16
N ALA A 50 7.64 -4.53 23.10
CA ALA A 50 8.62 -4.61 24.19
C ALA A 50 10.05 -4.85 23.68
N LEU A 51 10.21 -5.70 22.67
CA LEU A 51 11.52 -5.96 22.06
C LEU A 51 12.12 -4.70 21.43
N LYS A 52 11.32 -3.99 20.64
CA LYS A 52 11.70 -2.73 19.98
C LYS A 52 12.04 -1.62 20.98
N ALA A 53 11.30 -1.53 22.07
CA ALA A 53 11.56 -0.55 23.13
C ALA A 53 12.90 -0.82 23.85
N HIS A 54 13.28 -2.10 23.98
CA HIS A 54 14.55 -2.49 24.60
C HIS A 54 15.74 -2.40 23.63
N ASP A 55 15.55 -2.83 22.37
CA ASP A 55 16.58 -2.81 21.34
C ASP A 55 16.02 -2.25 20.03
N GLY A 56 16.33 -0.98 19.75
CA GLY A 56 15.87 -0.28 18.54
C GLY A 56 16.32 -0.94 17.24
N ARG A 57 17.35 -1.80 17.25
CA ARG A 57 17.77 -2.57 16.05
C ARG A 57 16.69 -3.58 15.61
N ALA A 58 15.77 -3.95 16.50
CA ALA A 58 14.61 -4.77 16.18
C ALA A 58 13.68 -4.09 15.15
N ASN A 59 13.77 -2.77 14.92
CA ASN A 59 13.09 -2.11 13.79
C ASN A 59 13.47 -2.71 12.43
N SER A 60 14.63 -3.38 12.31
CA SER A 60 14.96 -4.08 11.06
C SER A 60 14.06 -5.29 10.77
N LEU A 61 13.26 -5.77 11.74
CA LEU A 61 12.31 -6.86 11.54
C LEU A 61 11.23 -6.52 10.49
N HIS A 62 10.83 -5.25 10.35
CA HIS A 62 9.90 -4.84 9.28
C HIS A 62 10.38 -5.31 7.90
N TYR A 63 11.64 -5.01 7.56
CA TYR A 63 12.22 -5.38 6.26
C TYR A 63 12.55 -6.87 6.16
N LYS A 64 13.04 -7.50 7.23
CA LYS A 64 13.39 -8.93 7.24
C LYS A 64 12.17 -9.82 6.96
N LEU A 65 11.04 -9.53 7.62
CA LEU A 65 9.80 -10.24 7.38
C LEU A 65 9.25 -9.96 5.97
N GLY A 66 9.38 -8.73 5.49
CA GLY A 66 9.05 -8.36 4.11
C GLY A 66 9.77 -9.23 3.08
N PHE A 67 11.07 -9.48 3.27
CA PHE A 67 11.83 -10.38 2.38
C PHE A 67 11.29 -11.82 2.41
N ALA A 68 10.93 -12.35 3.57
CA ALA A 68 10.43 -13.72 3.69
C ALA A 68 9.10 -13.95 2.96
N VAL A 69 8.27 -12.91 2.83
CA VAL A 69 6.97 -13.00 2.16
C VAL A 69 6.96 -12.49 0.71
N GLY A 70 8.11 -11.99 0.21
CA GLY A 70 8.20 -11.32 -1.10
C GLY A 70 7.63 -12.14 -2.25
N HIS A 71 7.94 -13.44 -2.30
CA HIS A 71 7.43 -14.34 -3.34
C HIS A 71 5.90 -14.46 -3.36
N PHE A 72 5.21 -14.33 -2.22
CA PHE A 72 3.74 -14.29 -2.20
C PHE A 72 3.22 -13.00 -2.81
N ILE A 73 3.88 -11.86 -2.55
CA ILE A 73 3.51 -10.57 -3.13
C ILE A 73 3.71 -10.59 -4.64
N GLU A 74 4.76 -11.23 -5.14
CA GLU A 74 4.99 -11.42 -6.59
C GLU A 74 3.84 -12.16 -7.28
N THR A 75 3.20 -13.14 -6.60
CA THR A 75 2.04 -13.86 -7.16
C THR A 75 0.83 -12.98 -7.42
N LEU A 76 0.76 -11.78 -6.80
CA LEU A 76 -0.32 -10.83 -7.03
C LEU A 76 -0.25 -10.15 -8.40
N ASN A 77 0.86 -10.31 -9.13
CA ASN A 77 1.06 -9.74 -10.46
C ASN A 77 0.69 -8.24 -10.52
N HIS A 78 1.24 -7.48 -9.56
CA HIS A 78 1.01 -6.04 -9.42
C HIS A 78 -0.45 -5.63 -9.18
N LYS A 79 -1.32 -6.51 -8.67
CA LYS A 79 -2.72 -6.18 -8.33
C LYS A 79 -2.95 -6.11 -6.83
N ILE A 80 -3.58 -5.03 -6.38
CA ILE A 80 -3.90 -4.83 -4.97
C ILE A 80 -5.05 -5.79 -4.59
N PRO A 81 -4.86 -6.70 -3.61
CA PRO A 81 -5.92 -7.59 -3.17
C PRO A 81 -7.08 -6.80 -2.59
N ALA A 82 -8.31 -7.19 -2.93
CA ALA A 82 -9.56 -6.59 -2.43
C ALA A 82 -9.77 -5.09 -2.72
N LEU A 83 -8.92 -4.44 -3.53
CA LEU A 83 -9.13 -3.09 -4.03
C LEU A 83 -9.50 -3.12 -5.51
N THR A 84 -10.76 -2.81 -5.81
CA THR A 84 -11.30 -2.80 -7.17
C THR A 84 -11.98 -1.48 -7.48
N ASP A 85 -12.04 -1.13 -8.76
CA ASP A 85 -12.91 -0.07 -9.24
C ASP A 85 -14.40 -0.48 -9.16
N ASN A 86 -15.31 0.43 -9.53
CA ASN A 86 -16.75 0.14 -9.52
C ASN A 86 -17.19 -0.96 -10.51
N LEU A 87 -16.32 -1.41 -11.43
CA LEU A 87 -16.58 -2.52 -12.35
C LEU A 87 -15.94 -3.83 -11.88
N GLY A 88 -15.27 -3.84 -10.72
CA GLY A 88 -14.57 -5.01 -10.19
C GLY A 88 -13.17 -5.21 -10.76
N LYS A 89 -12.62 -4.27 -11.55
CA LYS A 89 -11.24 -4.34 -12.04
C LYS A 89 -10.27 -4.03 -10.90
N ALA A 90 -9.32 -4.93 -10.65
CA ALA A 90 -8.30 -4.74 -9.63
C ALA A 90 -7.35 -3.59 -9.96
N ILE A 91 -7.06 -2.76 -8.95
CA ILE A 91 -6.14 -1.62 -9.07
C ILE A 91 -4.70 -2.12 -9.05
N SER A 92 -3.86 -1.54 -9.92
CA SER A 92 -2.44 -1.90 -10.00
C SER A 92 -1.61 -1.18 -8.92
N PHE A 93 -0.56 -1.84 -8.42
CA PHE A 93 0.47 -1.21 -7.59
C PHE A 93 1.85 -1.28 -8.25
N GLU A 94 2.68 -0.28 -7.97
CA GLU A 94 4.07 -0.18 -8.42
C GLU A 94 5.04 -0.64 -7.34
N THR A 95 4.85 -0.18 -6.10
CA THR A 95 5.73 -0.54 -4.98
C THR A 95 4.95 -1.07 -3.79
N THR A 96 5.66 -1.79 -2.92
CA THR A 96 5.11 -2.29 -1.66
C THR A 96 6.02 -1.99 -0.49
N GLN A 97 5.42 -1.86 0.69
CA GLN A 97 6.12 -1.78 1.96
C GLN A 97 5.48 -2.77 2.95
N PHE A 98 6.32 -3.54 3.64
CA PHE A 98 5.88 -4.46 4.68
C PHE A 98 6.05 -3.84 6.07
N GLU A 99 5.05 -4.00 6.93
CA GLU A 99 5.07 -3.54 8.31
C GLU A 99 4.73 -4.66 9.29
N LEU A 100 5.64 -4.94 10.22
CA LEU A 100 5.29 -5.67 11.45
C LEU A 100 4.60 -4.72 12.43
N ILE A 101 3.30 -4.90 12.67
CA ILE A 101 2.53 -4.05 13.59
C ILE A 101 2.75 -4.53 15.03
N GLU A 102 2.50 -5.81 15.28
CA GLU A 102 2.72 -6.46 16.57
C GLU A 102 2.94 -7.96 16.37
N SER A 103 3.61 -8.62 17.31
CA SER A 103 3.72 -10.08 17.34
C SER A 103 4.10 -10.54 18.74
N ASN A 104 3.80 -11.80 19.06
CA ASN A 104 4.20 -12.42 20.31
C ASN A 104 4.94 -13.73 20.04
N ILE A 105 6.06 -13.98 20.72
CA ILE A 105 6.87 -15.19 20.51
C ILE A 105 6.19 -16.49 20.98
N ASP A 106 5.18 -16.37 21.85
CA ASP A 106 4.46 -17.50 22.44
C ASP A 106 2.99 -17.57 21.97
N ASP A 107 2.52 -16.60 21.18
CA ASP A 107 1.12 -16.51 20.72
C ASP A 107 1.03 -15.95 19.30
N ILE A 108 0.79 -16.85 18.33
CA ILE A 108 0.62 -16.48 16.93
C ILE A 108 -0.63 -15.62 16.70
N SER A 109 -1.66 -15.72 17.55
CA SER A 109 -2.89 -14.95 17.36
C SER A 109 -2.67 -13.44 17.55
N ALA A 110 -1.62 -13.06 18.28
CA ALA A 110 -1.18 -11.68 18.44
C ALA A 110 -0.33 -11.18 17.25
N HIS A 111 0.01 -12.03 16.29
CA HIS A 111 0.74 -11.61 15.10
C HIS A 111 -0.15 -10.74 14.21
N LYS A 112 0.33 -9.55 13.90
CA LYS A 112 -0.35 -8.60 13.02
C LYS A 112 0.69 -7.89 12.17
N VAL A 113 0.46 -7.93 10.86
CA VAL A 113 1.32 -7.30 9.86
C VAL A 113 0.47 -6.47 8.91
N ALA A 114 1.12 -5.63 8.11
CA ALA A 114 0.48 -4.94 7.00
C ALA A 114 1.36 -4.94 5.76
N ILE A 115 0.71 -4.94 4.61
CA ILE A 115 1.31 -4.65 3.32
C ILE A 115 0.67 -3.35 2.82
N ILE A 116 1.51 -2.37 2.54
CA ILE A 116 1.11 -1.09 1.95
C ILE A 116 1.47 -1.15 0.48
N TYR A 117 0.46 -1.08 -0.39
CA TYR A 117 0.63 -1.05 -1.84
C TYR A 117 0.51 0.37 -2.32
N ALA A 118 1.52 0.88 -3.04
CA ALA A 118 1.47 2.20 -3.65
C ALA A 118 1.29 2.09 -5.16
N THR A 119 0.34 2.84 -5.71
CA THR A 119 0.14 2.93 -7.17
C THR A 119 1.31 3.65 -7.83
N ASP A 120 1.45 3.45 -9.14
CA ASP A 120 2.14 4.46 -9.94
C ASP A 120 1.30 5.75 -10.02
N THR A 121 1.79 6.73 -10.78
CA THR A 121 1.15 8.00 -11.04
C THR A 121 -0.22 7.80 -11.68
N LEU A 122 -1.23 8.43 -11.09
CA LEU A 122 -2.59 8.50 -11.59
C LEU A 122 -2.94 9.96 -11.85
N THR A 123 -3.80 10.24 -12.82
CA THR A 123 -4.42 11.56 -12.95
C THR A 123 -5.76 11.57 -12.25
N LEU A 124 -5.93 12.45 -11.25
CA LEU A 124 -7.21 12.79 -10.65
C LEU A 124 -7.94 13.77 -11.56
N ILE A 125 -8.93 13.24 -12.29
CA ILE A 125 -9.78 14.00 -13.21
C ILE A 125 -10.80 14.80 -12.43
N ASN A 126 -11.49 14.15 -11.50
CA ASN A 126 -12.51 14.77 -10.66
C ASN A 126 -12.76 13.95 -9.37
N GLN A 127 -13.38 14.57 -8.38
CA GLN A 127 -13.85 13.91 -7.16
C GLN A 127 -15.30 14.30 -6.86
N LEU A 128 -16.15 13.30 -6.69
CA LEU A 128 -17.56 13.44 -6.35
C LEU A 128 -17.82 12.74 -5.02
N ALA A 129 -17.87 13.51 -3.94
CA ALA A 129 -17.93 13.00 -2.56
C ALA A 129 -16.80 11.98 -2.28
N GLU A 130 -17.15 10.71 -2.11
CA GLU A 130 -16.23 9.61 -1.85
C GLU A 130 -15.73 8.92 -3.13
N PHE A 131 -16.17 9.30 -4.32
CA PHE A 131 -15.75 8.69 -5.58
C PHE A 131 -14.72 9.56 -6.29
N MET A 132 -13.58 8.96 -6.66
CA MET A 132 -12.56 9.58 -7.50
C MET A 132 -12.70 9.06 -8.92
N ILE A 133 -12.68 9.97 -9.89
CA ILE A 133 -12.54 9.67 -11.31
C ILE A 133 -11.06 9.76 -11.66
N LEU A 134 -10.46 8.63 -12.00
CA LEU A 134 -9.02 8.48 -12.15
C LEU A 134 -8.67 7.98 -13.56
N ALA A 135 -7.50 8.35 -14.05
CA ALA A 135 -6.86 7.74 -15.22
C ALA A 135 -5.48 7.20 -14.83
N GLU A 136 -5.05 6.12 -15.49
CA GLU A 136 -3.70 5.58 -15.31
C GLU A 136 -2.67 6.49 -16.00
N GLY A 137 -1.59 6.85 -15.30
CA GLY A 137 -0.53 7.73 -15.80
C GLY A 137 -0.90 9.22 -15.80
N ASP A 138 -0.02 10.04 -16.39
CA ASP A 138 -0.26 11.45 -16.66
C ASP A 138 -1.04 11.62 -17.97
N VAL A 139 -2.27 12.11 -17.89
CA VAL A 139 -3.12 12.44 -19.03
C VAL A 139 -3.43 13.92 -19.14
N SER A 140 -2.68 14.77 -18.43
CA SER A 140 -2.98 16.20 -18.32
C SER A 140 -2.96 16.98 -19.63
N GLY A 141 -2.21 16.51 -20.63
CA GLY A 141 -2.17 17.07 -21.98
C GLY A 141 -3.10 16.39 -22.99
N LYS A 142 -4.00 15.51 -22.56
CA LYS A 142 -4.87 14.73 -23.46
C LYS A 142 -6.31 15.22 -23.40
N ASN A 143 -6.94 15.36 -24.58
CA ASN A 143 -8.36 15.70 -24.68
C ASN A 143 -9.30 14.56 -24.25
N THR A 144 -8.83 13.31 -24.31
CA THR A 144 -9.57 12.12 -23.94
C THR A 144 -8.65 11.13 -23.24
N ALA A 145 -9.19 10.41 -22.26
CA ALA A 145 -8.48 9.38 -21.52
C ALA A 145 -9.46 8.29 -21.07
N ASP A 146 -8.99 7.05 -21.02
CA ASP A 146 -9.71 5.97 -20.34
C ASP A 146 -9.68 6.23 -18.83
N THR A 147 -10.85 6.11 -18.20
CA THR A 147 -11.01 6.41 -16.78
C THR A 147 -11.62 5.24 -16.03
N PHE A 148 -11.40 5.20 -14.73
CA PHE A 148 -12.05 4.31 -13.79
C PHE A 148 -12.51 5.08 -12.56
N ILE A 149 -13.49 4.53 -11.86
CA ILE A 149 -14.01 5.12 -10.62
C ILE A 149 -13.51 4.30 -9.45
N LEU A 150 -12.82 4.96 -8.52
CA LEU A 150 -12.38 4.36 -7.27
C LEU A 150 -13.06 5.04 -6.09
N LYS A 151 -13.67 4.24 -5.21
CA LYS A 151 -14.28 4.73 -3.98
C LYS A 151 -13.20 4.91 -2.89
N MET A 152 -13.17 6.09 -2.28
CA MET A 152 -12.46 6.36 -1.04
C MET A 152 -13.01 5.48 0.07
N GLN A 153 -12.12 4.77 0.74
CA GLN A 153 -12.49 3.81 1.78
C GLN A 153 -11.40 3.73 2.85
N TYR A 154 -11.69 3.02 3.94
CA TYR A 154 -10.71 2.79 4.98
C TYR A 154 -9.43 2.16 4.41
N ASN A 155 -8.28 2.56 4.96
CA ASN A 155 -6.93 2.17 4.51
C ASN A 155 -6.49 2.65 3.12
N LEU A 156 -7.31 3.39 2.36
CA LEU A 156 -6.90 4.05 1.12
C LEU A 156 -6.55 5.52 1.40
N SER A 157 -5.39 5.97 0.97
CA SER A 157 -4.94 7.36 1.12
C SER A 157 -4.29 7.87 -0.15
N VAL A 158 -4.41 9.17 -0.40
CA VAL A 158 -3.52 9.90 -1.31
C VAL A 158 -2.18 10.10 -0.57
N ILE A 159 -1.07 9.72 -1.18
CA ILE A 159 0.29 9.81 -0.62
C ILE A 159 1.21 10.75 -1.41
N SER A 160 0.76 11.21 -2.57
CA SER A 160 1.41 12.24 -3.37
C SER A 160 0.33 13.02 -4.10
N TYR A 161 0.50 14.34 -4.18
CA TYR A 161 -0.40 15.24 -4.89
C TYR A 161 0.44 16.32 -5.57
N GLN A 162 0.24 16.48 -6.86
CA GLN A 162 0.82 17.55 -7.65
C GLN A 162 -0.31 18.18 -8.46
N GLU A 163 -0.61 19.45 -8.19
CA GLU A 163 -1.56 20.20 -9.00
C GLU A 163 -1.02 20.35 -10.42
N VAL A 164 -1.88 20.12 -11.41
CA VAL A 164 -1.55 20.38 -12.81
C VAL A 164 -2.28 21.64 -13.22
N GLU A 165 -1.51 22.71 -13.40
CA GLU A 165 -2.01 23.94 -14.02
C GLU A 165 -2.40 23.63 -15.47
N GLU A 166 -3.63 23.98 -15.85
CA GLU A 166 -3.96 24.03 -17.27
C GLU A 166 -3.05 25.07 -17.94
N PRO A 167 -2.42 24.75 -19.08
CA PRO A 167 -1.64 25.75 -19.79
C PRO A 167 -2.57 26.94 -20.08
N ALA A 168 -2.17 28.12 -19.60
CA ALA A 168 -2.91 29.35 -19.86
C ALA A 168 -3.17 29.44 -21.37
N PRO A 169 -4.39 29.82 -21.81
CA PRO A 169 -4.67 29.97 -23.22
C PRO A 169 -3.60 30.89 -23.83
N MET A 170 -2.94 30.45 -24.89
CA MET A 170 -1.95 31.27 -25.60
C MET A 170 -2.65 32.53 -26.11
N VAL A 171 -2.46 33.65 -25.42
CA VAL A 171 -2.92 34.96 -25.89
C VAL A 171 -1.95 35.45 -26.96
N LEU A 172 -2.16 35.00 -28.21
CA LEU A 172 -1.50 35.59 -29.37
C LEU A 172 -2.34 36.76 -29.89
N ASN A 173 -1.79 37.98 -29.79
CA ASN A 173 -2.34 39.20 -30.39
C ASN A 173 -3.81 39.53 -30.02
N GLY A 174 -4.17 39.44 -28.73
CA GLY A 174 -5.47 39.92 -28.24
C GLY A 174 -6.70 39.17 -28.79
N ARG A 175 -6.52 37.98 -29.38
CA ARG A 175 -7.60 37.09 -29.77
C ARG A 175 -7.45 35.77 -29.02
N GLN A 176 -8.48 35.41 -28.25
CA GLN A 176 -8.61 34.08 -27.68
C GLN A 176 -8.95 33.12 -28.82
N TYR A 177 -8.14 32.07 -28.99
CA TYR A 177 -8.48 30.91 -29.82
C TYR A 177 -8.83 29.77 -28.86
N ASN A 178 -10.07 29.27 -28.98
CA ASN A 178 -10.56 28.09 -28.28
C ASN A 178 -10.13 26.81 -29.00
#